data_AF-A0A6A2ZY71-F1
#
_entry.id   AF-A0A6A2ZY71-F1
#
_cell.length_a   1.000
_cell.length_b   1.000
_cell.length_c   1.000
_cell.angle_alpha   90.00
_cell.angle_beta   90.00
_cell.angle_gamma   90.00
#
_symmetry.space_group_name_H-M   'P 1'
#
loop_
_entity.id
_entity.type
_entity.pdbx_description
1 polymer ?
#
loop_
_entity_poly.entity_id
_entity_poly.type
_entity_poly.pdbx_seq_one_letter_code
_entity_poly.pdbx_strand_id
1 'polypeptide(L)' 'MPMFFVLLILGGMGYPCVSAALGLVYIVSRYFYFTGYATGDPKNRLTLGRFGSLALLGLMICTVSFGINLLRP' A
#
# COMPACT_ATOMS: atom_id res chain seq x y z
N MET A 1 0.29 7.55 6.51
CA MET A 1 1.71 7.32 6.15
C MET A 1 2.43 6.38 7.10
N PRO A 2 2.41 6.53 8.44
CA PRO A 2 3.16 5.62 9.33
C PRO A 2 2.77 4.15 9.12
N MET A 3 1.47 3.86 8.99
CA MET A 3 0.98 2.50 8.68
C MET A 3 1.53 1.92 7.38
N PHE A 4 1.68 2.74 6.33
CA PHE A 4 2.21 2.28 5.05
C PHE A 4 3.67 1.83 5.19
N PHE A 5 4.50 2.63 5.84
CA PHE A 5 5.92 2.30 6.02
C PHE A 5 6.11 1.05 6.88
N VAL A 6 5.35 0.91 7.96
CA VAL A 6 5.40 -0.28 8.82
C VAL A 6 5.02 -1.54 8.04
N LEU A 7 3.93 -1.49 7.28
CA LEU A 7 3.48 -2.63 6.46
C LEU A 7 4.45 -2.95 5.30
N LEU A 8 5.07 -1.93 4.70
CA LEU A 8 6.05 -2.11 3.63
C LEU A 8 7.31 -2.81 4.14
N ILE A 9 7.82 -2.39 5.31
CA ILE A 9 9.01 -2.98 5.94
C ILE A 9 8.70 -4.41 6.38
N LEU A 10 7.65 -4.63 7.16
CA LEU A 10 7.30 -5.96 7.69
C LEU A 10 6.91 -6.94 6.57
N GLY A 11 6.07 -6.51 5.63
CA GLY A 11 5.70 -7.34 4.47
C GLY A 11 6.89 -7.59 3.53
N GLY A 12 7.82 -6.64 3.43
CA GLY A 12 9.03 -6.76 2.62
C GLY A 12 10.06 -7.75 3.17
N MET A 13 10.09 -7.97 4.48
CA MET A 13 10.95 -8.98 5.10
C MET A 13 10.61 -10.41 4.65
N GLY A 14 9.32 -10.70 4.45
CA GLY A 14 8.87 -12.00 3.91
C GLY A 14 8.82 -12.05 2.38
N TYR A 15 8.32 -10.99 1.74
CA TYR A 15 8.02 -10.95 0.30
C TYR A 15 8.53 -9.65 -0.34
N PRO A 16 9.84 -9.50 -0.57
CA PRO A 16 10.44 -8.21 -0.98
C PRO A 16 9.93 -7.69 -2.33
N CYS A 17 9.82 -8.56 -3.36
CA CYS A 17 9.37 -8.14 -4.69
C CYS A 17 7.88 -7.75 -4.71
N VAL A 18 7.03 -8.50 -4.00
CA VAL A 18 5.59 -8.23 -3.93
C VAL A 18 5.32 -6.95 -3.14
N SER A 19 6.01 -6.78 -2.01
CA SER A 19 5.92 -5.57 -1.19
C SER A 19 6.38 -4.32 -1.96
N ALA A 20 7.46 -4.42 -2.74
CA ALA A 20 7.94 -3.32 -3.58
C ALA A 20 6.92 -2.93 -4.67
N ALA A 21 6.32 -3.91 -5.35
CA ALA A 21 5.30 -3.66 -6.37
C ALA A 21 4.05 -2.97 -5.79
N LEU A 22 3.55 -3.49 -4.65
CA LEU A 22 2.41 -2.88 -3.94
C LEU A 22 2.75 -1.48 -3.40
N GLY A 23 3.99 -1.29 -2.93
CA GLY A 23 4.52 -0.01 -2.50
C GLY A 23 4.51 1.04 -3.61
N LEU A 24 4.95 0.65 -4.82
CA LEU A 24 4.89 1.51 -6.01
C LEU A 24 3.47 1.90 -6.36
N VAL A 25 2.53 0.93 -6.39
CA VAL A 25 1.11 1.21 -6.64
C VAL A 25 0.57 2.20 -5.61
N TYR A 26 0.89 2.02 -4.33
CA TYR A 26 0.47 2.95 -3.27
C TYR A 26 1.00 4.38 -3.52
N ILE A 27 2.30 4.53 -3.81
CA ILE A 27 2.92 5.84 -4.04
C ILE A 27 2.28 6.53 -5.25
N VAL A 28 2.09 5.81 -6.36
CA VAL A 28 1.46 6.36 -7.57
C VAL A 28 0.02 6.78 -7.27
N SER A 29 -0.77 5.93 -6.61
CA SER A 29 -2.14 6.30 -6.21
C SER A 29 -2.17 7.51 -5.28
N ARG A 30 -1.20 7.65 -4.36
CA ARG A 30 -1.09 8.83 -3.49
C ARG A 30 -0.72 10.09 -4.27
N TYR A 31 0.17 9.99 -5.25
CA TYR A 31 0.50 11.11 -6.13
C TYR A 31 -0.76 11.63 -6.83
N PHE A 32 -1.52 10.75 -7.49
CA PHE A 32 -2.78 11.13 -8.15
C PHE A 32 -3.83 11.65 -7.18
N TYR A 33 -3.92 11.11 -5.96
CA TYR A 33 -4.79 11.63 -4.92
C TYR A 33 -4.47 13.09 -4.56
N PHE A 34 -3.18 13.43 -4.41
CA PHE A 34 -2.75 14.80 -4.12
C PHE A 34 -2.96 15.72 -5.32
N THR A 35 -2.68 15.27 -6.54
CA THR A 35 -2.94 16.04 -7.78
C THR A 35 -4.44 16.36 -7.92
N GLY A 36 -5.31 15.37 -7.72
CA GLY A 36 -6.76 15.58 -7.73
C GLY A 36 -7.26 16.43 -6.55
N TYR A 37 -6.55 16.41 -5.41
CA TYR A 37 -6.84 17.30 -4.29
C TYR A 37 -6.57 18.78 -4.65
N ALA A 38 -5.49 19.05 -5.38
CA ALA A 38 -5.10 20.38 -5.83
C ALA A 38 -6.07 20.98 -6.87
N THR A 39 -6.78 20.15 -7.64
CA THR A 39 -7.76 20.58 -8.65
C THR A 39 -9.05 21.16 -8.04
N GLY A 40 -9.32 20.93 -6.75
CA GLY A 40 -10.52 21.44 -6.06
C GLY A 40 -11.82 20.66 -6.33
N ASP A 41 -11.82 19.76 -7.32
CA ASP A 41 -12.98 18.95 -7.68
C ASP A 41 -13.02 17.61 -6.92
N PRO A 42 -14.02 17.37 -6.04
CA PRO A 42 -14.02 16.22 -5.12
C PRO A 42 -14.14 14.86 -5.83
N LYS A 43 -14.70 14.82 -7.05
CA LYS A 43 -14.84 13.58 -7.83
C LYS A 43 -13.50 13.02 -8.31
N ASN A 44 -12.52 13.87 -8.57
CA ASN A 44 -11.20 13.45 -9.05
C ASN A 44 -10.31 12.85 -7.95
N ARG A 45 -10.72 12.92 -6.67
CA ARG A 45 -9.98 12.32 -5.55
C ARG A 45 -10.10 10.79 -5.47
N LEU A 46 -11.18 10.22 -6.01
CA LEU A 46 -11.58 8.83 -5.76
C LEU A 46 -11.31 7.87 -6.93
N THR A 47 -11.11 8.38 -8.14
CA THR A 47 -10.93 7.55 -9.34
C THR A 47 -9.67 6.68 -9.28
N LEU A 48 -8.52 7.24 -8.88
CA LEU A 48 -7.27 6.48 -8.69
C LEU A 48 -6.92 6.21 -7.22
N GLY A 49 -7.49 6.96 -6.28
CA GLY A 49 -7.20 6.79 -4.85
C GLY A 49 -7.62 5.43 -4.28
N ARG A 50 -8.63 4.78 -4.87
CA ARG A 50 -9.10 3.44 -4.46
C ARG A 50 -8.05 2.34 -4.68
N PHE A 51 -7.15 2.51 -5.65
CA PHE A 51 -6.04 1.57 -5.86
C PHE A 51 -5.02 1.64 -4.72
N GLY A 52 -4.85 2.81 -4.09
CA GLY A 52 -4.00 2.95 -2.90
C GLY A 52 -4.55 2.17 -1.70
N SER A 53 -5.87 2.11 -1.51
CA SER A 53 -6.48 1.26 -0.47
C SER A 53 -6.32 -0.23 -0.76
N LEU A 54 -6.38 -0.64 -2.03
CA LEU A 54 -6.10 -2.04 -2.44
C LEU A 54 -4.65 -2.42 -2.20
N ALA A 55 -3.70 -1.53 -2.51
CA ALA A 55 -2.28 -1.75 -2.24
C ALA A 55 -1.98 -1.92 -0.74
N LEU A 56 -2.64 -1.12 0.13
CA LEU A 56 -2.55 -1.27 1.58
C LEU A 56 -3.08 -2.62 2.08
N LEU A 57 -4.22 -3.09 1.53
CA LEU A 57 -4.75 -4.41 1.84
C LEU A 57 -3.79 -5.52 1.43
N GLY A 58 -3.18 -5.42 0.23
CA GLY A 58 -2.15 -6.36 -0.22
C GLY A 58 -0.95 -6.42 0.74
N LEU A 59 -0.43 -5.26 1.16
CA LEU A 59 0.68 -5.18 2.10
C LEU A 59 0.33 -5.78 3.48
N MET A 60 -0.92 -5.62 3.92
CA MET A 60 -1.42 -6.23 5.15
C MET A 60 -1.41 -7.76 5.05
N ILE A 61 -1.86 -8.32 3.93
CA ILE A 61 -1.84 -9.77 3.69
C ILE A 61 -0.39 -10.30 3.69
N CYS A 62 0.54 -9.61 3.01
CA CYS A 62 1.96 -9.98 3.02
C CYS A 62 2.55 -9.99 4.44
N THR A 63 2.20 -8.99 5.25
CA THR A 63 2.64 -8.88 6.65
C THR A 63 2.08 -10.01 7.52
N VAL A 64 0.79 -10.33 7.37
CA VAL A 64 0.15 -11.44 8.10
C VAL A 64 0.76 -12.78 7.69
N SER A 65 1.00 -12.98 6.39
CA SER A 65 1.63 -14.20 5.88
C SER A 65 3.05 -14.39 6.41
N PHE A 66 3.84 -13.32 6.49
CA PHE A 66 5.14 -13.33 7.15
C PHE A 66 5.05 -13.71 8.64
N GLY A 67 4.09 -13.12 9.37
CA GLY A 67 3.85 -13.46 10.78
C GLY A 67 3.46 -14.92 11.01
N ILE A 68 2.62 -15.49 10.13
CA ILE A 68 2.25 -16.92 10.17
C ILE A 68 3.47 -17.80 9.87
N ASN A 69 4.33 -17.41 8.93
CA ASN A 69 5.55 -18.15 8.60
C ASN A 69 6.50 -18.22 9.80
N LEU A 70 6.62 -17.14 10.56
CA LEU A 70 7.45 -17.07 11.78
C LEU A 70 6.93 -17.97 12.92
N LEU A 71 5.61 -18.19 12.98
CA LEU A 71 4.95 -19.04 13.98
C LEU A 71 4.93 -20.53 13.60
N ARG A 72 5.32 -20.88 12.37
CA ARG A 72 5.46 -22.28 11.97
C ARG A 72 6.74 -22.86 12.58
N PRO A 73 6.65 -23.94 13.36
CA PRO A 73 7.81 -24.62 13.93
C PRO A 73 8.64 -25.37 12.88
#